data_AF-A0A1C6AXH3-F1
#
_entry.id   AF-A0A1C6AXH3-F1
#
_cell.length_a   1.000
_cell.length_b   1.000
_cell.length_c   1.000
_cell.angle_alpha   90.00
_cell.angle_beta   90.00
_cell.angle_gamma   90.00
#
_symmetry.space_group_name_H-M   'P 1'
#
loop_
_entity.id
_entity.type
_entity.pdbx_description
1 polymer ?
#
loop_
_entity_poly.entity_id
_entity_poly.type
_entity_poly.pdbx_seq_one_letter_code
_entity_poly.pdbx_strand_id
1 'polypeptide(L)'
;MSKKILAVMLSVALSVPFGTTVMAQEDNSKRIAEIEAQIAELQAELKELKGEDAESEVLYQDDLLTITYDGMKESNLGYKVNFVIENTSDQKLTVQVRDTSINGIMIDPMCSIEVAPGKKAKDGFTVFGEDAEENPMDDVENIETKFHIIKGDGFSDYIDTDNIVIK
;
A
#
# COMPACT_ATOMS: atom_id res chain seq x y z
N MET A 1 9.03 -29.31 14.14
CA MET A 1 7.84 -29.34 13.27
C MET A 1 7.98 -28.17 12.30
N SER A 2 8.43 -28.42 11.07
CA SER A 2 8.59 -27.39 10.05
C SER A 2 7.58 -27.63 8.94
N LYS A 3 6.74 -26.62 8.68
CA LYS A 3 5.68 -26.66 7.67
C LYS A 3 6.31 -26.67 6.28
N LYS A 4 5.84 -27.62 5.47
CA LYS A 4 6.23 -27.86 4.07
C LYS A 4 5.69 -26.74 3.19
N ILE A 5 6.56 -26.10 2.41
CA ILE A 5 6.13 -25.28 1.27
C ILE A 5 5.97 -26.21 0.07
N LEU A 6 4.75 -26.25 -0.45
CA LEU A 6 4.32 -27.13 -1.53
C LEU A 6 4.72 -26.49 -2.87
N ALA A 7 5.74 -27.03 -3.51
CA ALA A 7 6.08 -26.71 -4.89
C ALA A 7 5.02 -27.36 -5.82
N VAL A 8 4.21 -26.55 -6.49
CA VAL A 8 3.31 -27.03 -7.54
C VAL A 8 4.09 -27.08 -8.85
N MET A 9 4.61 -28.26 -9.18
CA MET A 9 5.06 -28.58 -10.54
C MET A 9 3.84 -28.88 -11.40
N LEU A 10 3.43 -27.92 -12.24
CA LEU A 10 2.39 -28.14 -13.23
C LEU A 10 3.02 -28.71 -14.52
N SER A 11 3.02 -30.03 -14.65
CA SER A 11 3.39 -30.73 -15.88
C SER A 11 2.20 -30.76 -16.85
N VAL A 12 2.28 -30.02 -17.95
CA VAL A 12 1.38 -30.20 -19.11
C VAL A 12 2.19 -30.84 -20.24
N ALA A 13 2.00 -32.14 -20.44
CA ALA A 13 2.49 -32.85 -21.60
C ALA A 13 1.51 -32.64 -22.77
N LEU A 14 1.89 -31.80 -23.73
CA LEU A 14 1.25 -31.70 -25.04
C LEU A 14 2.34 -31.94 -26.10
N SER A 15 2.26 -33.09 -26.78
CA SER A 15 3.14 -33.43 -27.88
C SER A 15 2.81 -32.55 -29.10
N VAL A 16 3.68 -31.60 -29.41
CA VAL A 16 3.61 -30.75 -30.61
C VAL A 16 4.98 -30.84 -31.33
N PRO A 17 5.07 -30.79 -32.67
CA PRO A 17 6.30 -31.12 -33.41
C PRO A 17 7.52 -30.30 -32.96
N PHE A 18 8.64 -31.01 -32.80
CA PHE A 18 9.86 -30.68 -32.06
C PHE A 18 10.76 -29.56 -32.65
N GLY A 19 10.22 -28.64 -33.47
CA GLY A 19 11.04 -27.65 -34.20
C GLY A 19 10.87 -26.20 -33.75
N THR A 20 9.68 -25.80 -33.29
CA THR A 20 9.33 -24.38 -33.10
C THR A 20 9.17 -23.96 -31.64
N THR A 21 8.97 -24.91 -30.70
CA THR A 21 8.73 -24.59 -29.29
C THR A 21 10.00 -24.20 -28.52
N VAL A 22 11.16 -24.78 -28.85
CA VAL A 22 12.40 -24.58 -28.10
C VAL A 22 12.97 -23.16 -28.27
N MET A 23 12.96 -22.62 -29.49
CA MET A 23 13.46 -21.26 -29.77
C MET A 23 12.59 -20.18 -29.11
N ALA A 24 11.25 -20.35 -29.13
CA ALA A 24 10.33 -19.43 -28.47
C ALA A 24 10.46 -19.45 -26.94
N GLN A 25 10.80 -20.61 -26.35
CA GLN A 25 11.06 -20.72 -24.91
C GLN A 25 12.38 -20.05 -24.49
N GLU A 26 13.41 -20.13 -25.32
CA GLU A 26 14.70 -19.50 -25.06
C GLU A 26 14.63 -17.96 -25.20
N ASP A 27 13.91 -17.47 -26.21
CA ASP A 27 13.65 -16.03 -26.37
C ASP A 27 12.79 -15.46 -25.23
N ASN A 28 11.77 -16.20 -24.78
CA ASN A 28 10.97 -15.77 -23.63
C ASN A 28 11.78 -15.76 -22.33
N SER A 29 12.68 -16.73 -22.13
CA SER A 29 13.54 -16.78 -20.94
C SER A 29 14.52 -15.60 -20.89
N LYS A 30 15.10 -15.21 -22.03
CA LYS A 30 15.96 -14.02 -22.13
C LYS A 30 15.19 -12.74 -21.83
N ARG A 31 13.97 -12.60 -22.38
CA ARG A 31 13.11 -11.45 -22.13
C ARG A 31 12.68 -11.34 -20.66
N ILE A 32 12.43 -12.47 -19.99
CA ILE A 32 12.13 -12.49 -18.55
C ILE A 32 13.33 -11.99 -17.74
N ALA A 33 14.52 -12.50 -18.00
CA ALA A 33 15.73 -12.07 -17.30
C ALA A 33 16.03 -10.57 -17.50
N GLU A 34 15.77 -10.04 -18.70
CA GLU A 34 15.95 -8.63 -19.02
C GLU A 34 14.91 -7.73 -18.32
N ILE A 35 13.67 -8.22 -18.16
CA ILE A 35 12.63 -7.55 -17.36
C ILE A 35 12.99 -7.59 -15.87
N GLU A 36 13.46 -8.72 -15.35
CA GLU A 36 13.88 -8.86 -13.95
C GLU A 36 15.04 -7.92 -13.62
N ALA A 37 16.00 -7.75 -14.54
CA ALA A 37 17.10 -6.79 -14.39
C ALA A 37 16.60 -5.34 -14.35
N GLN A 38 15.68 -4.96 -15.24
CA GLN A 38 15.07 -3.63 -15.24
C GLN A 38 14.24 -3.37 -13.98
N ILE A 39 13.52 -4.37 -13.47
CA ILE A 39 12.79 -4.27 -12.20
C ILE A 39 13.77 -4.02 -11.06
N ALA A 40 14.89 -4.74 -11.00
CA ALA A 40 15.89 -4.56 -9.95
C ALA A 40 16.54 -3.16 -9.98
N GLU A 41 16.81 -2.62 -11.17
CA GLU A 41 17.34 -1.26 -11.35
C GLU A 41 16.34 -0.20 -10.89
N LEU A 42 15.07 -0.31 -11.32
CA LEU A 42 14.00 0.59 -10.89
C LEU A 42 13.72 0.50 -9.39
N GLN A 43 13.87 -0.68 -8.78
CA GLN A 43 13.75 -0.85 -7.34
C GLN A 43 14.88 -0.14 -6.57
N ALA A 44 16.11 -0.19 -7.10
CA ALA A 44 17.25 0.52 -6.51
C ALA A 44 17.09 2.04 -6.63
N GLU A 45 16.69 2.54 -7.80
CA GLU A 45 16.43 3.97 -8.01
C GLU A 45 15.26 4.48 -7.14
N LEU A 46 14.21 3.66 -6.97
CA LEU A 46 13.11 3.96 -6.06
C LEU A 46 13.55 4.02 -4.60
N LYS A 47 14.48 3.16 -4.18
CA LYS A 47 15.03 3.15 -2.82
C LYS A 47 15.86 4.42 -2.55
N GLU A 48 16.70 4.81 -3.51
CA GLU A 48 17.48 6.05 -3.44
C GLU A 48 16.59 7.31 -3.39
N LEU A 49 15.49 7.33 -4.14
CA LEU A 49 14.52 8.42 -4.14
C LEU A 49 13.67 8.49 -2.86
N LYS A 50 13.38 7.35 -2.22
CA LYS A 50 12.55 7.27 -1.00
C LYS A 50 13.34 7.49 0.29
N GLY A 51 14.66 7.38 0.27
CA GLY A 51 15.51 7.35 1.48
C GLY A 51 15.52 5.95 2.12
N GLU A 52 16.61 5.62 2.84
CA GLU A 52 16.92 4.25 3.25
C GLU A 52 16.00 3.63 4.33
N ASP A 53 15.13 4.41 4.98
CA ASP A 53 14.36 3.95 6.16
C ASP A 53 12.83 3.91 5.99
N ALA A 54 12.29 4.09 4.78
CA ALA A 54 10.85 3.93 4.57
C ALA A 54 10.51 2.44 4.39
N GLU A 55 10.28 1.71 5.48
CA GLU A 55 9.56 0.43 5.43
C GLU A 55 8.14 0.70 4.90
N SER A 56 7.97 0.60 3.58
CA SER A 56 6.67 0.77 2.95
C SER A 56 5.85 -0.50 3.18
N GLU A 57 4.92 -0.45 4.12
CA GLU A 57 3.98 -1.53 4.43
C GLU A 57 2.68 -1.35 3.65
N VAL A 58 2.18 -2.41 2.99
CA VAL A 58 0.84 -2.38 2.39
C VAL A 58 -0.18 -2.62 3.49
N LEU A 59 -1.00 -1.60 3.77
CA LEU A 59 -1.97 -1.60 4.85
C LEU A 59 -3.32 -2.21 4.42
N TYR A 60 -3.72 -1.92 3.18
CA TYR A 60 -4.97 -2.41 2.61
C TYR A 60 -4.87 -2.51 1.09
N GLN A 61 -5.48 -3.55 0.53
CA GLN A 61 -5.56 -3.75 -0.92
C GLN A 61 -6.82 -4.53 -1.29
N ASP A 62 -7.57 -4.00 -2.25
CA ASP A 62 -8.67 -4.68 -2.93
C ASP A 62 -8.71 -4.31 -4.43
N ASP A 63 -9.83 -4.59 -5.10
CA ASP A 63 -10.00 -4.29 -6.52
C ASP A 63 -10.10 -2.77 -6.83
N LEU A 64 -10.42 -1.93 -5.85
CA LEU A 64 -10.65 -0.49 -6.01
C LEU A 64 -9.38 0.33 -5.75
N LEU A 65 -8.58 -0.07 -4.77
CA LEU A 65 -7.38 0.67 -4.40
C LEU A 65 -6.34 -0.16 -3.62
N THR A 66 -5.14 0.39 -3.57
CA THR A 66 -4.06 -0.01 -2.65
C THR A 66 -3.69 1.16 -1.75
N ILE A 67 -3.57 0.93 -0.45
CA ILE A 67 -3.11 1.90 0.56
C ILE A 67 -1.81 1.39 1.17
N THR A 68 -0.74 2.16 1.04
CA THR A 68 0.58 1.84 1.57
C THR A 68 1.02 2.90 2.58
N TYR A 69 1.57 2.48 3.70
CA TYR A 69 2.22 3.37 4.66
C TYR A 69 3.49 4.00 4.07
N ASP A 70 3.66 5.30 4.31
CA ASP A 70 4.74 6.11 3.73
C ASP A 70 5.43 6.99 4.80
N GLY A 71 5.31 6.59 6.07
CA GLY A 71 6.03 7.23 7.18
C GLY A 71 5.28 8.38 7.84
N MET A 72 5.82 8.81 8.98
CA MET A 72 5.34 9.97 9.75
C MET A 72 6.25 11.19 9.50
N LYS A 73 5.67 12.39 9.57
CA LYS A 73 6.41 13.66 9.47
C LYS A 73 5.79 14.76 10.32
N GLU A 74 6.62 15.66 10.82
CA GLU A 74 6.16 16.87 11.49
C GLU A 74 5.25 17.73 10.59
N SER A 75 4.33 18.45 11.21
CA SER A 75 3.38 19.36 10.58
C SER A 75 3.21 20.59 11.47
N ASN A 76 2.80 21.72 10.88
CA ASN A 76 2.54 22.95 11.66
C ASN A 76 1.44 22.78 12.73
N LEU A 77 0.63 21.72 12.66
CA LEU A 77 -0.47 21.43 13.57
C LEU A 77 -0.19 20.24 14.50
N GLY A 78 1.01 19.64 14.46
CA GLY A 78 1.33 18.39 15.14
C GLY A 78 2.18 17.52 14.21
N TYR A 79 1.67 16.36 13.81
CA TYR A 79 2.36 15.50 12.85
C TYR A 79 1.37 14.76 11.96
N LYS A 80 1.88 14.17 10.89
CA LYS A 80 1.10 13.51 9.86
C LYS A 80 1.60 12.09 9.62
N VAL A 81 0.67 11.15 9.64
CA VAL A 81 0.89 9.75 9.25
C VAL A 81 0.55 9.65 7.76
N ASN A 82 1.55 9.46 6.90
CA ASN A 82 1.38 9.54 5.44
C ASN A 82 1.11 8.16 4.83
N PHE A 83 0.33 8.18 3.76
CA PHE A 83 0.05 7.05 2.91
C PHE A 83 0.33 7.39 1.45
N VAL A 84 0.62 6.35 0.67
CA VAL A 84 0.45 6.37 -0.78
C VAL A 84 -0.81 5.58 -1.11
N ILE A 85 -1.76 6.24 -1.76
CA ILE A 85 -3.04 5.65 -2.15
C ILE A 85 -3.10 5.58 -3.67
N GLU A 86 -3.23 4.38 -4.21
CA GLU A 86 -3.38 4.12 -5.63
C GLU A 86 -4.81 3.67 -5.93
N ASN A 87 -5.58 4.51 -6.61
CA ASN A 87 -6.93 4.19 -7.05
C ASN A 87 -6.87 3.45 -8.39
N THR A 88 -7.20 2.16 -8.38
CA THR A 88 -7.22 1.27 -9.57
C THR A 88 -8.59 1.23 -10.25
N SER A 89 -9.59 1.89 -9.67
CA SER A 89 -10.94 1.97 -10.22
C SER A 89 -11.12 3.10 -11.24
N ASP A 90 -12.28 3.12 -11.89
CA ASP A 90 -12.73 4.13 -12.85
C ASP A 90 -13.55 5.27 -12.21
N GLN A 91 -13.68 5.29 -10.88
CA GLN A 91 -14.41 6.30 -10.13
C GLN A 91 -13.51 7.04 -9.13
N LYS A 92 -13.91 8.25 -8.73
CA LYS A 92 -13.24 8.97 -7.64
C LYS A 92 -13.43 8.20 -6.34
N LEU A 93 -12.39 8.15 -5.52
CA LEU A 93 -12.45 7.63 -4.16
C LEU A 93 -12.08 8.72 -3.17
N THR A 94 -12.72 8.71 -2.00
CA THR A 94 -12.31 9.53 -0.86
C THR A 94 -11.99 8.61 0.31
N VAL A 95 -10.74 8.64 0.76
CA VAL A 95 -10.26 7.81 1.88
C VAL A 95 -10.22 8.66 3.14
N GLN A 96 -10.82 8.15 4.20
CA GLN A 96 -10.80 8.71 5.55
C GLN A 96 -10.35 7.64 6.55
N VAL A 97 -10.02 8.05 7.77
CA VAL A 97 -9.77 7.12 8.88
C VAL A 97 -10.89 7.18 9.91
N ARG A 98 -11.11 6.06 10.59
CA ARG A 98 -12.08 5.86 11.68
C ARG A 98 -11.48 5.01 12.77
N ASP A 99 -12.09 5.05 13.95
CA ASP A 99 -11.70 4.26 15.12
C ASP A 99 -10.19 4.29 15.38
N THR A 100 -9.58 5.47 15.28
CA THR A 100 -8.13 5.61 15.32
C THR A 100 -7.64 5.69 16.76
N SER A 101 -6.57 4.95 17.07
CA SER A 101 -5.87 5.04 18.34
C SER A 101 -4.37 5.02 18.16
N ILE A 102 -3.66 5.68 19.06
CA ILE A 102 -2.20 5.69 19.16
C ILE A 102 -1.84 5.13 20.53
N ASN A 103 -1.00 4.08 20.56
CA ASN A 103 -0.61 3.39 21.79
C ASN A 103 -1.81 3.00 22.68
N GLY A 104 -2.97 2.71 22.07
CA GLY A 104 -4.22 2.36 22.76
C GLY A 104 -5.06 3.56 23.25
N ILE A 105 -4.63 4.80 23.01
CA ILE A 105 -5.39 6.02 23.30
C ILE A 105 -6.17 6.43 22.05
N MET A 106 -7.50 6.54 22.17
CA MET A 106 -8.37 6.94 21.07
C MET A 106 -8.15 8.42 20.72
N ILE A 107 -8.05 8.70 19.42
CA ILE A 107 -7.87 10.06 18.87
C ILE A 107 -8.87 10.30 17.74
N ASP A 108 -9.10 11.56 17.37
CA ASP A 108 -9.96 11.93 16.23
C ASP A 108 -9.19 12.78 15.21
N PRO A 109 -8.34 12.15 14.38
CA PRO A 109 -7.45 12.87 13.49
C PRO A 109 -8.17 13.45 12.27
N MET A 110 -7.61 14.52 11.70
CA MET A 110 -8.13 15.10 10.45
C MET A 110 -7.67 14.28 9.24
N CYS A 111 -8.61 13.69 8.51
CA CYS A 111 -8.34 12.91 7.30
C CYS A 111 -9.47 12.98 6.28
N SER A 112 -9.16 13.41 5.06
CA SER A 112 -10.02 13.24 3.89
C SER A 112 -9.21 13.39 2.61
N ILE A 113 -8.91 12.26 1.97
CA ILE A 113 -7.97 12.19 0.85
C ILE A 113 -8.75 11.80 -0.41
N GLU A 114 -8.87 12.72 -1.36
CA GLU A 114 -9.48 12.41 -2.65
C GLU A 114 -8.46 11.85 -3.64
N VAL A 115 -8.82 10.77 -4.32
CA VAL A 115 -7.99 10.12 -5.34
C VAL A 115 -8.81 9.95 -6.61
N ALA A 116 -8.43 10.68 -7.65
CA ALA A 116 -9.07 10.59 -8.96
C ALA A 116 -8.92 9.19 -9.60
N PRO A 117 -9.82 8.79 -10.52
CA PRO A 117 -9.75 7.51 -11.21
C PRO A 117 -8.37 7.22 -11.82
N GLY A 118 -7.82 6.04 -11.56
CA GLY A 118 -6.52 5.63 -12.11
C GLY A 118 -5.33 6.49 -11.66
N LYS A 119 -5.46 7.26 -10.57
CA LYS A 119 -4.40 8.14 -10.06
C LYS A 119 -3.88 7.68 -8.70
N LYS A 120 -2.74 8.27 -8.32
CA LYS A 120 -2.14 8.14 -6.99
C LYS A 120 -2.23 9.45 -6.23
N ALA A 121 -2.42 9.36 -4.92
CA ALA A 121 -2.27 10.46 -3.98
C ALA A 121 -1.23 10.09 -2.92
N LYS A 122 -0.45 11.07 -2.46
CA LYS A 122 0.46 10.93 -1.31
C LYS A 122 0.02 11.92 -0.24
N ASP A 123 -0.74 11.41 0.71
CA ASP A 123 -1.43 12.19 1.73
C ASP A 123 -1.76 11.29 2.94
N GLY A 124 -2.33 11.83 4.02
CA GLY A 124 -2.47 11.10 5.26
C GLY A 124 -3.34 11.82 6.28
N PHE A 125 -3.49 11.23 7.47
CA PHE A 125 -4.21 11.88 8.56
C PHE A 125 -3.25 12.72 9.43
N THR A 126 -3.78 13.82 9.96
CA THR A 126 -3.04 14.70 10.87
C THR A 126 -3.48 14.45 12.30
N VAL A 127 -2.51 14.19 13.18
CA VAL A 127 -2.68 14.22 14.64
C VAL A 127 -2.36 15.64 15.09
N PHE A 128 -3.26 16.27 15.83
CA PHE A 128 -3.18 17.70 16.12
C PHE A 128 -3.75 18.06 17.49
N GLY A 129 -3.41 19.24 17.98
CA GLY A 129 -3.91 19.74 19.26
C GLY A 129 -3.53 18.83 20.43
N GLU A 130 -4.47 18.60 21.34
CA GLU A 130 -4.28 17.76 22.53
C GLU A 130 -3.86 16.33 22.17
N ASP A 131 -4.41 15.76 21.09
CA ASP A 131 -4.01 14.41 20.62
C ASP A 131 -2.51 14.33 20.31
N ALA A 132 -1.93 15.39 19.73
CA ALA A 132 -0.51 15.45 19.41
C ALA A 132 0.37 15.79 20.63
N GLU A 133 -0.18 16.50 21.62
CA GLU A 133 0.50 16.78 22.89
C GLU A 133 0.57 15.53 23.78
N GLU A 134 -0.51 14.74 23.84
CA GLU A 134 -0.59 13.49 24.61
C GLU A 134 0.10 12.31 23.92
N ASN A 135 0.18 12.33 22.58
CA ASN A 135 0.80 11.29 21.76
C ASN A 135 1.89 11.89 20.85
N PRO A 136 3.01 12.38 21.40
CA PRO A 136 4.07 13.00 20.60
C PRO A 136 4.66 12.00 19.60
N MET A 137 5.04 12.49 18.41
CA MET A 137 5.46 11.66 17.28
C MET A 137 6.59 10.67 17.62
N ASP A 138 7.55 11.09 18.44
CA ASP A 138 8.71 10.27 18.84
C ASP A 138 8.33 9.09 19.75
N ASP A 139 7.17 9.13 20.40
CA ASP A 139 6.68 8.10 21.31
C ASP A 139 5.64 7.17 20.64
N VAL A 140 5.36 7.34 19.35
CA VAL A 140 4.39 6.51 18.62
C VAL A 140 4.99 5.12 18.35
N GLU A 141 4.47 4.09 19.01
CA GLU A 141 4.89 2.69 18.84
C GLU A 141 3.86 1.85 18.06
N ASN A 142 2.59 2.25 18.12
CA ASN A 142 1.48 1.50 17.55
C ASN A 142 0.33 2.42 17.17
N ILE A 143 -0.17 2.29 15.94
CA ILE A 143 -1.39 2.95 15.48
C ILE A 143 -2.39 1.87 15.10
N GLU A 144 -3.62 1.98 15.60
CA GLU A 144 -4.75 1.17 15.11
C GLU A 144 -5.76 2.08 14.43
N THR A 145 -6.28 1.68 13.27
CA THR A 145 -7.24 2.48 12.51
C THR A 145 -8.08 1.63 11.57
N LYS A 146 -9.17 2.20 11.03
CA LYS A 146 -9.91 1.65 9.90
C LYS A 146 -9.96 2.66 8.78
N PHE A 147 -9.85 2.20 7.54
CA PHE A 147 -10.11 3.06 6.39
C PHE A 147 -11.60 3.05 6.08
N HIS A 148 -12.16 4.25 5.97
CA HIS A 148 -13.50 4.51 5.47
C HIS A 148 -13.39 5.06 4.04
N ILE A 149 -13.80 4.25 3.07
CA ILE A 149 -13.51 4.45 1.65
C ILE A 149 -14.82 4.77 0.94
N ILE A 150 -15.03 6.05 0.68
CA ILE A 150 -16.23 6.56 0.02
C ILE A 150 -16.05 6.46 -1.50
N LYS A 151 -17.07 5.94 -2.18
CA LYS A 151 -17.10 5.73 -3.63
C LYS A 151 -17.87 6.85 -4.33
N GLY A 152 -17.22 7.51 -5.30
CA GLY A 152 -17.79 8.60 -6.09
C GLY A 152 -17.87 9.93 -5.33
N ASP A 153 -18.88 10.75 -5.66
CA ASP A 153 -19.10 12.08 -5.08
C ASP A 153 -20.14 12.09 -3.93
N GLY A 154 -20.81 10.97 -3.68
CA GLY A 154 -21.78 10.83 -2.59
C GLY A 154 -21.13 10.32 -1.30
N PHE A 155 -21.88 10.32 -0.19
CA PHE A 155 -21.38 9.85 1.13
C PHE A 155 -21.97 8.49 1.57
N SER A 156 -22.90 7.93 0.81
CA SER A 156 -23.68 6.75 1.23
C SER A 156 -23.12 5.43 0.73
N ASP A 157 -22.29 5.44 -0.32
CA ASP A 157 -21.68 4.24 -0.86
C ASP A 157 -20.22 4.18 -0.42
N TYR A 158 -19.90 3.26 0.48
CA TYR A 158 -18.58 3.16 1.08
C TYR A 158 -18.23 1.72 1.46
N ILE A 159 -16.94 1.52 1.71
CA ILE A 159 -16.38 0.31 2.31
C ILE A 159 -15.66 0.73 3.58
N ASP A 160 -15.90 0.01 4.67
CA ASP A 160 -15.10 0.08 5.88
C ASP A 160 -14.18 -1.15 5.93
N THR A 161 -12.91 -0.93 6.22
CA THR A 161 -11.97 -2.03 6.42
C THR A 161 -12.14 -2.65 7.80
N ASP A 162 -11.63 -3.87 7.96
CA ASP A 162 -11.28 -4.38 9.28
C ASP A 162 -10.21 -3.49 9.94
N ASN A 163 -9.95 -3.74 11.24
CA ASN A 163 -8.92 -3.00 11.98
C ASN A 163 -7.53 -3.23 11.37
N ILE A 164 -6.84 -2.13 11.09
CA ILE A 164 -5.47 -2.08 10.57
C ILE A 164 -4.54 -1.67 11.71
N VAL A 165 -3.39 -2.34 11.80
CA VAL A 165 -2.35 -2.05 12.79
C VAL A 165 -1.09 -1.62 12.06
N ILE A 166 -0.55 -0.44 12.40
CA ILE A 166 0.71 0.10 11.90
C ILE A 166 1.71 0.11 13.06
N LYS A 167 2.93 -0.37 12.82
CA LYS A 167 3.99 -0.52 13.82
C LYS A 167 5.25 0.24 13.43
#